data_AF-F9Q9V7-F1
#
_entry.id   AF-F9Q9V7-F1
#
_cell.length_a   1.000
_cell.length_b   1.000
_cell.length_c   1.000
_cell.angle_alpha   90.00
_cell.angle_beta   90.00
_cell.angle_gamma   90.00
#
_symmetry.space_group_name_H-M   'P 1'
#
loop_
_entity.id
_entity.type
_entity.pdbx_description
1 polymer ?
#
loop_
_entity_poly.entity_id
_entity_poly.type
_entity_poly.pdbx_seq_one_letter_code
_entity_poly.pdbx_strand_id
1 'polypeptide(L)'
;MYVSGKESAAAKFCKENQIAVEPVQSWGDCRHIIGKSRYRVEYAFNNLSQSEREILLAMAELDINDLVSTTFSGEKLHHYSENGQRKIAKAFRKVRLISGMFPKGITEREFTLIDKAS
;
A
#
# COMPACT_ATOMS: atom_id res chain seq x y z
N MET A 1 6.05 0.24 -20.60
CA MET A 1 7.46 0.33 -20.99
C MET A 1 7.76 -0.97 -21.74
N TYR A 2 7.83 -0.92 -23.07
CA TYR A 2 8.07 -2.11 -23.90
C TYR A 2 9.56 -2.45 -23.83
N VAL A 3 9.90 -3.61 -23.27
CA VAL A 3 11.28 -4.13 -23.33
C VAL A 3 11.41 -4.84 -24.68
N SER A 4 12.18 -4.23 -25.60
CA SER A 4 12.47 -4.81 -26.92
C SER A 4 13.24 -6.12 -26.80
N GLY A 5 12.95 -7.09 -27.66
CA GLY A 5 13.42 -8.48 -27.63
C GLY A 5 14.93 -8.72 -27.86
N LYS A 6 15.79 -8.18 -26.99
CA LYS A 6 17.19 -8.61 -26.85
C LYS A 6 17.41 -9.15 -25.44
N GLU A 7 17.90 -10.38 -25.35
CA GLU A 7 18.30 -11.03 -24.09
C GLU A 7 19.32 -10.16 -23.35
N SER A 8 19.09 -9.89 -22.06
CA SER A 8 19.97 -9.03 -21.27
C SER A 8 21.31 -9.71 -20.96
N ALA A 9 22.37 -8.91 -20.73
CA ALA A 9 23.66 -9.45 -20.30
C ALA A 9 23.56 -10.30 -19.02
N ALA A 10 22.66 -9.92 -18.11
CA ALA A 10 22.37 -10.68 -16.90
C ALA A 10 21.72 -12.05 -17.23
N ALA A 11 20.78 -12.09 -18.17
CA ALA A 11 20.14 -13.34 -18.59
C ALA A 11 21.15 -14.32 -19.22
N LYS A 12 22.06 -13.82 -20.06
CA LYS A 12 23.16 -14.62 -20.64
C LYS A 12 24.09 -15.17 -19.56
N PHE A 13 24.56 -14.33 -18.66
CA PHE A 13 25.45 -14.75 -17.56
C PHE A 13 24.80 -15.85 -16.71
N CYS A 14 23.52 -15.68 -16.34
CA CYS A 14 22.85 -16.68 -15.53
C CYS A 14 22.69 -18.02 -16.26
N LYS A 15 22.38 -17.98 -17.56
CA LYS A 15 22.27 -19.19 -18.40
C LYS A 15 23.61 -19.92 -18.53
N GLU A 16 24.70 -19.19 -18.78
CA GLU A 16 26.05 -19.74 -18.90
C GLU A 16 26.55 -20.35 -17.58
N ASN A 17 26.14 -19.78 -16.44
CA ASN A 17 26.55 -20.23 -15.11
C ASN A 17 25.53 -21.14 -14.42
N GLN A 18 24.52 -21.64 -15.13
CA GLN A 18 23.45 -22.50 -14.59
C GLN A 18 22.74 -21.91 -13.35
N ILE A 19 22.69 -20.58 -13.25
CA ILE A 19 22.01 -19.86 -12.18
C ILE A 19 20.52 -19.86 -12.51
N ALA A 20 19.71 -20.48 -11.66
CA ALA A 20 18.26 -20.42 -11.77
C ALA A 20 17.77 -18.98 -11.54
N VAL A 21 17.10 -18.42 -12.53
CA VAL A 21 16.49 -17.09 -12.45
C VAL A 21 14.99 -17.25 -12.52
N GLU A 22 14.28 -16.76 -11.50
CA GLU A 22 12.82 -16.73 -11.56
C GLU A 22 12.36 -15.73 -12.65
N PRO A 23 11.37 -16.11 -13.47
CA PRO A 23 10.87 -15.24 -14.53
C PRO A 23 10.13 -14.04 -13.93
N VAL A 24 10.75 -12.87 -13.99
CA VAL A 24 10.16 -11.60 -13.58
C VAL A 24 9.51 -10.91 -14.78
N GLN A 25 8.18 -10.76 -14.76
CA GLN A 25 7.45 -10.05 -15.81
C GLN A 25 6.93 -8.68 -15.35
N SER A 26 6.94 -8.43 -14.05
CA SER A 26 6.45 -7.20 -13.45
C SER A 26 7.14 -6.86 -12.15
N TRP A 27 7.04 -5.60 -11.73
CA TRP A 27 7.44 -5.16 -10.38
C TRP A 27 6.71 -5.91 -9.25
N GLY A 28 5.52 -6.47 -9.52
CA GLY A 28 4.83 -7.34 -8.57
C GLY A 28 5.57 -8.65 -8.34
N ASP A 29 6.12 -9.24 -9.40
CA ASP A 29 6.86 -10.49 -9.31
C ASP A 29 8.19 -10.26 -8.57
N CYS A 30 8.88 -9.14 -8.82
CA CYS A 30 10.05 -8.73 -8.02
C CYS A 30 9.74 -8.70 -6.52
N ARG A 31 8.61 -8.08 -6.12
CA ARG A 31 8.21 -8.02 -4.70
C ARG A 31 7.92 -9.41 -4.14
N HIS A 32 7.22 -10.24 -4.91
CA HIS A 32 6.88 -11.58 -4.49
C HIS A 32 8.11 -12.44 -4.19
N ILE A 33 9.12 -12.38 -5.07
CA ILE A 33 10.40 -13.07 -4.91
C ILE A 33 11.10 -12.69 -3.60
N ILE A 34 11.04 -11.41 -3.22
CA ILE A 34 11.66 -10.92 -1.96
C ILE A 34 10.73 -11.04 -0.74
N GLY A 35 9.72 -11.91 -0.79
CA GLY A 35 8.82 -12.19 0.32
C GLY A 35 7.78 -11.09 0.62
N LYS A 36 7.57 -10.15 -0.31
CA LYS A 36 6.59 -9.07 -0.20
C LYS A 36 5.32 -9.40 -1.01
N SER A 37 4.20 -8.73 -0.73
CA SER A 37 2.99 -8.96 -1.51
C SER A 37 3.19 -8.56 -2.99
N ARG A 38 2.73 -9.44 -3.89
CA ARG A 38 2.64 -9.18 -5.33
C ARG A 38 1.72 -7.99 -5.61
N TYR A 39 0.64 -7.86 -4.84
CA TYR A 39 -0.39 -6.85 -5.01
C TYR A 39 0.04 -5.51 -4.41
N ARG A 40 0.07 -4.46 -5.24
CA ARG A 40 0.55 -3.13 -4.85
C ARG A 40 -0.16 -2.55 -3.62
N VAL A 41 -1.47 -2.79 -3.49
CA VAL A 41 -2.29 -2.20 -2.41
C VAL A 41 -2.01 -2.91 -1.10
N GLU A 42 -1.96 -4.24 -1.10
CA GLU A 42 -1.58 -5.02 0.07
C GLU A 42 -0.13 -4.71 0.48
N TYR A 43 0.79 -4.60 -0.48
CA TYR A 43 2.16 -4.17 -0.20
C TYR A 43 2.19 -2.81 0.51
N ALA A 44 1.52 -1.79 -0.04
CA ALA A 44 1.50 -0.47 0.56
C ALA A 44 0.90 -0.48 1.97
N PHE A 45 -0.25 -1.13 2.16
CA PHE A 45 -0.91 -1.22 3.46
C PHE A 45 -0.04 -1.93 4.51
N ASN A 46 0.54 -3.08 4.16
CA ASN A 46 1.36 -3.87 5.07
C ASN A 46 2.67 -3.15 5.47
N ASN A 47 3.09 -2.12 4.73
CA ASN A 47 4.30 -1.34 5.00
C ASN A 47 4.00 0.03 5.61
N LEU A 48 2.75 0.36 5.91
CA LEU A 48 2.43 1.53 6.75
C LEU A 48 3.07 1.35 8.13
N SER A 49 3.54 2.46 8.71
CA SER A 49 3.87 2.46 10.15
C SER A 49 2.62 2.14 10.97
N GLN A 50 2.81 1.70 12.21
CA GLN A 50 1.68 1.38 13.09
C GLN A 50 0.73 2.58 13.25
N SER A 51 1.26 3.78 13.47
CA SER A 51 0.46 5.00 13.66
C SER A 51 -0.34 5.39 12.41
N GLU A 52 0.27 5.37 11.23
CA GLU A 52 -0.43 5.66 9.97
C GLU A 52 -1.54 4.64 9.68
N ARG A 53 -1.28 3.37 10.01
CA ARG A 53 -2.26 2.30 9.87
C ARG A 53 -3.43 2.51 10.82
N GLU A 54 -3.17 2.79 12.10
CA GLU A 54 -4.20 3.06 13.10
C GLU A 54 -5.11 4.22 12.69
N ILE A 55 -4.54 5.31 12.16
CA ILE A 55 -5.33 6.43 11.61
C ILE A 55 -6.25 5.97 10.49
N LEU A 56 -5.72 5.21 9.51
CA LEU A 56 -6.51 4.71 8.39
C LEU A 56 -7.62 3.75 8.85
N LEU A 57 -7.33 2.87 9.80
CA LEU A 57 -8.28 1.90 10.35
C LEU A 57 -9.38 2.58 11.18
N ALA A 58 -9.03 3.62 11.95
CA ALA A 58 -10.00 4.43 12.68
C ALA A 58 -10.98 5.12 11.71
N MET A 59 -10.48 5.67 10.61
CA MET A 59 -11.33 6.26 9.57
C MET A 59 -12.19 5.25 8.81
N ALA A 60 -11.83 3.97 8.84
CA ALA A 60 -12.56 2.90 8.17
C ALA A 60 -13.73 2.37 9.00
N GLU A 61 -13.85 2.75 10.29
CA GLU A 61 -14.94 2.34 11.16
C GLU A 61 -15.14 0.81 11.14
N LEU A 62 -14.03 0.10 11.35
CA LEU A 62 -14.01 -1.36 11.35
C LEU A 62 -14.58 -1.93 12.64
N ASP A 63 -15.23 -3.08 12.52
CA ASP A 63 -15.69 -3.89 13.64
C ASP A 63 -15.12 -5.32 13.57
N ILE A 64 -15.40 -6.14 14.58
CA ILE A 64 -14.85 -7.50 14.69
C ILE A 64 -15.26 -8.41 13.52
N ASN A 65 -16.39 -8.15 12.86
CA ASN A 65 -16.86 -8.94 11.71
C ASN A 65 -16.15 -8.55 10.40
N ASP A 66 -15.39 -7.45 10.41
CA ASP A 66 -14.55 -7.07 9.28
C ASP A 66 -13.21 -7.82 9.26
N LEU A 67 -12.91 -8.61 10.28
CA LEU A 67 -11.77 -9.53 10.30
C LEU A 67 -12.17 -10.90 9.77
N VAL A 68 -11.25 -11.55 9.05
CA VAL A 68 -11.39 -12.96 8.66
C VAL A 68 -11.33 -13.87 9.90
N SER A 69 -10.53 -13.49 10.89
CA SER A 69 -10.41 -14.16 12.18
C SER A 69 -10.22 -13.14 13.29
N THR A 70 -10.90 -13.35 14.42
CA THR A 70 -10.77 -12.50 15.61
C THR A 70 -9.39 -12.55 16.26
N THR A 71 -8.58 -13.55 15.91
CA THR A 71 -7.20 -13.69 16.38
C THR A 71 -6.17 -12.93 15.54
N PHE A 72 -6.57 -12.36 14.40
CA PHE A 72 -5.64 -11.62 13.56
C PHE A 72 -5.34 -10.24 14.13
N SER A 73 -4.08 -9.84 14.03
CA SER A 73 -3.59 -8.55 14.53
C SER A 73 -4.11 -7.33 13.75
N GLY A 74 -4.75 -7.52 12.59
CA GLY A 74 -5.13 -6.43 11.69
C GLY A 74 -3.95 -5.76 10.96
N GLU A 75 -2.72 -6.26 11.16
CA GLU A 75 -1.54 -5.61 10.57
C GLU A 75 -1.37 -5.81 9.07
N LYS A 76 -2.03 -6.83 8.50
CA LYS A 76 -1.96 -7.16 7.08
C LYS A 76 -3.33 -7.00 6.43
N LEU A 77 -3.36 -6.55 5.18
CA LEU A 77 -4.62 -6.28 4.49
C LEU A 77 -5.49 -7.55 4.35
N HIS A 78 -4.89 -8.72 4.15
CA HIS A 78 -5.61 -9.99 4.09
C HIS A 78 -6.14 -10.50 5.44
N HIS A 79 -5.80 -9.85 6.56
CA HIS A 79 -6.46 -10.14 7.84
C HIS A 79 -7.93 -9.69 7.84
N TYR A 80 -8.30 -8.78 6.93
CA TYR A 80 -9.65 -8.25 6.81
C TYR A 80 -10.46 -9.03 5.78
N SER A 81 -11.74 -9.23 6.09
CA SER A 81 -12.74 -9.77 5.18
C SER A 81 -12.89 -8.86 3.96
N GLU A 82 -13.58 -9.32 2.92
CA GLU A 82 -13.83 -8.48 1.75
C GLU A 82 -14.54 -7.17 2.12
N ASN A 83 -15.48 -7.22 3.09
CA ASN A 83 -16.15 -6.03 3.59
C ASN A 83 -15.17 -5.09 4.30
N GLY A 84 -14.32 -5.62 5.18
CA GLY A 84 -13.28 -4.85 5.86
C GLY A 84 -12.31 -4.18 4.88
N GLN A 85 -11.86 -4.92 3.86
CA GLN A 85 -11.01 -4.38 2.80
C GLN A 85 -11.72 -3.24 2.02
N ARG A 86 -13.02 -3.39 1.75
CA ARG A 86 -13.84 -2.34 1.10
C ARG A 86 -13.99 -1.10 2.00
N LYS A 87 -14.17 -1.27 3.32
CA LYS A 87 -14.20 -0.16 4.28
C LYS A 87 -12.86 0.59 4.30
N ILE A 88 -11.74 -0.12 4.39
CA ILE A 88 -10.38 0.47 4.31
C ILE A 88 -10.19 1.24 3.00
N ALA A 89 -10.61 0.68 1.87
CA ALA A 89 -10.52 1.34 0.57
C ALA A 89 -11.35 2.63 0.49
N LYS A 90 -12.54 2.65 1.11
CA LYS A 90 -13.39 3.85 1.22
C LYS A 90 -12.74 4.92 2.11
N ALA A 91 -12.17 4.52 3.25
CA ALA A 91 -11.45 5.44 4.14
C ALA A 91 -10.27 6.10 3.43
N PHE A 92 -9.43 5.33 2.74
CA PHE A 92 -8.32 5.86 1.96
C PHE A 92 -8.79 6.85 0.88
N ARG A 93 -9.89 6.53 0.19
CA ARG A 93 -10.49 7.44 -0.80
C ARG A 93 -10.97 8.74 -0.13
N LYS A 94 -11.57 8.66 1.06
CA LYS A 94 -12.04 9.83 1.83
C LYS A 94 -10.88 10.73 2.24
N VAL A 95 -9.76 10.16 2.72
CA VAL A 95 -8.51 10.91 3.00
C VAL A 95 -8.06 11.68 1.77
N ARG A 96 -7.97 11.00 0.62
CA ARG A 96 -7.53 11.63 -0.64
C ARG A 96 -8.48 12.72 -1.11
N LEU A 97 -9.79 12.51 -0.96
CA LEU A 97 -10.80 13.50 -1.31
C LEU A 97 -10.66 14.76 -0.44
N ILE A 98 -10.63 14.58 0.89
CA ILE A 98 -10.48 15.69 1.84
C ILE A 98 -9.19 16.45 1.57
N SER A 99 -8.06 15.74 1.43
CA SER A 99 -6.76 16.35 1.09
C SER A 99 -6.83 17.16 -0.22
N GLY A 100 -7.58 16.69 -1.22
CA GLY A 100 -7.78 17.41 -2.48
C GLY A 100 -8.69 18.64 -2.39
N MET A 101 -9.41 18.84 -1.29
CA MET A 101 -10.21 20.05 -1.04
C MET A 101 -9.39 21.20 -0.47
N PHE A 102 -8.22 20.92 0.11
CA PHE A 102 -7.29 21.94 0.57
C PHE A 102 -6.35 22.39 -0.54
N PRO A 103 -5.81 23.63 -0.46
CA PRO A 103 -4.73 24.07 -1.35
C PRO A 103 -3.54 23.12 -1.32
N LYS A 104 -2.90 22.93 -2.49
CA LYS A 104 -1.66 22.13 -2.57
C LYS A 104 -0.54 22.84 -1.83
N GLY A 105 0.23 22.07 -1.06
CA GLY A 105 1.38 22.60 -0.31
C GLY A 105 0.98 23.31 0.99
N ILE A 106 -0.27 23.17 1.44
CA ILE A 106 -0.70 23.66 2.75
C ILE A 106 0.21 23.10 3.86
N THR A 107 0.63 23.98 4.75
CA THR A 107 1.50 23.67 5.88
C THR A 107 0.74 23.72 7.19
N GLU A 108 1.24 23.01 8.22
CA GLU A 108 0.65 23.07 9.57
C GLU A 108 0.61 24.49 10.13
N ARG A 109 1.58 25.34 9.75
CA ARG A 109 1.62 26.75 10.19
C ARG A 109 0.38 27.52 9.75
N GLU A 110 -0.11 27.30 8.52
CA GLU A 110 -1.29 28.00 8.00
C GLU A 110 -2.54 27.74 8.85
N PHE A 111 -2.65 26.58 9.51
CA PHE A 111 -3.75 26.28 10.43
C PHE A 111 -3.72 27.09 11.74
N THR A 112 -2.61 27.78 12.04
CA THR A 112 -2.46 28.63 13.22
C THR A 112 -2.54 30.12 12.91
N LEU A 113 -2.56 30.48 11.61
CA LEU A 113 -2.70 31.85 11.10
C LEU A 113 -4.16 32.19 10.78
N ILE A 114 -5.08 31.82 11.68
CA ILE A 114 -6.51 32.09 11.54
C ILE A 114 -6.86 33.31 12.39
N ASP A 115 -7.65 34.22 11.83
CA ASP A 115 -8.16 35.38 12.55
C ASP A 115 -8.87 34.93 13.83
N LYS A 116 -8.37 35.40 14.96
CA LYS A 116 -9.05 35.22 16.24
C LYS A 116 -10.18 36.24 16.26
N ALA A 117 -11.42 35.76 16.26
CA ALA A 117 -12.58 36.62 16.50
C ALA A 117 -12.30 37.46 17.77
N SER A 118 -12.34 38.78 17.59
CA SER A 118 -12.15 39.78 18.64
C SER A 118 -13.39 39.93 19.49
#